data_AF-A0A7S1YHP5-F1
#
_entry.id   AF-A0A7S1YHP5-F1
#
_cell.length_a   1.000
_cell.length_b   1.000
_cell.length_c   1.000
_cell.angle_alpha   90.00
_cell.angle_beta   90.00
_cell.angle_gamma   90.00
#
_symmetry.space_group_name_H-M   'P 1'
#
loop_
_entity.id
_entity.type
_entity.pdbx_description
1 polymer ?
#
loop_
_entity_poly.entity_id
_entity_poly.type
_entity_poly.pdbx_seq_one_letter_code
_entity_poly.pdbx_strand_id
1 'polypeptide(L)'
;PPLQPHSASVFLSFCSHSAVMRPRQPGHSSDPTPSLILAFPPPPPPPHADSLSSLFSILPTELSTALEHELTSRALAMATPHEAQQHNLGSATDGSAGGLVGVYRAFSSLLEVFAAIGQRAELIWEPANGQGGRERQSFSPGPLGPEVLALFEPLFAGLPTTVRRRGVDGSLHRISRIFHPTQSRMIAVTIRIGKVLQGMWQAMAGYVPGALVPGTSIPWTEDWLLELAAKQSLLIVAPPNRGKTTLLREAARCLSRVDESTSHGRIVVVVDKSNELGGDGLAPHAALGPVRWIPVGDPSRQHACLIEAVENHAPDLIIVDEITSRAEVEACRTIVQRGVRVIASVHGTQLLNLLGDPERVNLLGGISKDVTISDRAAAARTDSKKVIRQRRGEPVFGAALELHGFYDWRVYTDVAAVVDAYLQGKPARAQRHERSGEAELRVTAEDGFPVEGDLNADWKPSRQWSLPTPDAMA
;
A
#
# COMPACT_ATOMS: atom_id res chain seq x y z
N PRO A 1 -19.13 25.59 -27.60
CA PRO A 1 -20.17 24.53 -27.75
C PRO A 1 -19.71 23.24 -27.04
N PRO A 2 -20.34 22.84 -25.93
CA PRO A 2 -19.88 21.70 -25.14
C PRO A 2 -20.34 20.40 -25.80
N LEU A 3 -19.39 19.48 -25.98
CA LEU A 3 -19.67 18.11 -26.41
C LEU A 3 -20.22 17.33 -25.21
N GLN A 4 -21.37 16.71 -25.42
CA GLN A 4 -22.09 15.87 -24.47
C GLN A 4 -21.30 14.59 -24.08
N PRO A 5 -21.59 14.01 -22.91
CA PRO A 5 -20.98 12.76 -22.47
C PRO A 5 -21.70 11.56 -23.09
N HIS A 6 -20.97 10.70 -23.79
CA HIS A 6 -21.50 9.38 -24.14
C HIS A 6 -21.43 8.47 -22.92
N SER A 7 -22.61 8.22 -22.38
CA SER A 7 -22.98 7.08 -21.54
C SER A 7 -22.56 5.75 -22.18
N ALA A 8 -21.70 5.01 -21.51
CA ALA A 8 -21.56 3.56 -21.68
C ALA A 8 -21.77 2.91 -20.30
N SER A 9 -23.03 2.65 -20.00
CA SER A 9 -23.46 1.76 -18.93
C SER A 9 -23.03 0.34 -19.33
N VAL A 10 -21.93 -0.15 -18.76
CA VAL A 10 -21.60 -1.57 -18.81
C VAL A 10 -22.13 -2.17 -17.52
N PHE A 11 -23.31 -2.76 -17.63
CA PHE A 11 -23.89 -3.65 -16.64
C PHE A 11 -22.86 -4.72 -16.25
N LEU A 12 -22.37 -4.67 -15.02
CA LEU A 12 -21.74 -5.81 -14.36
C LEU A 12 -22.84 -6.84 -14.12
N SER A 13 -22.92 -7.85 -15.00
CA SER A 13 -23.68 -9.06 -14.71
C SER A 13 -22.98 -9.78 -13.57
N PHE A 14 -23.53 -9.69 -12.36
CA PHE A 14 -23.11 -10.46 -11.20
C PHE A 14 -23.16 -11.96 -11.54
N CYS A 15 -22.01 -12.60 -11.67
CA CYS A 15 -21.93 -14.06 -11.54
C CYS A 15 -22.06 -14.39 -10.05
N SER A 16 -23.19 -14.98 -9.68
CA SER A 16 -23.44 -15.63 -8.39
C SER A 16 -22.39 -16.72 -8.13
N HIS A 17 -21.28 -16.35 -7.48
CA HIS A 17 -20.29 -17.31 -6.98
C HIS A 17 -20.61 -17.62 -5.51
N SER A 18 -21.26 -18.75 -5.28
CA SER A 18 -21.40 -19.35 -3.95
C SER A 18 -20.02 -19.65 -3.38
N ALA A 19 -19.79 -19.34 -2.09
CA ALA A 19 -18.62 -19.85 -1.37
C ALA A 19 -18.66 -21.38 -1.39
N VAL A 20 -17.67 -22.04 -2.01
CA VAL A 20 -17.61 -23.50 -2.10
C VAL A 20 -16.62 -24.03 -1.07
N MET A 21 -17.11 -24.75 -0.05
CA MET A 21 -16.26 -25.64 0.73
C MET A 21 -15.80 -26.80 -0.16
N ARG A 22 -14.48 -26.95 -0.39
CA ARG A 22 -13.92 -28.18 -0.97
C ARG A 22 -13.08 -28.93 0.07
N PRO A 23 -13.46 -30.16 0.46
CA PRO A 23 -12.54 -31.04 1.17
C PRO A 23 -11.48 -31.58 0.20
N ARG A 24 -10.21 -31.58 0.63
CA ARG A 24 -9.06 -32.08 -0.13
C ARG A 24 -9.18 -33.61 -0.32
N GLN A 25 -8.82 -34.13 -1.50
CA GLN A 25 -8.68 -35.58 -1.69
C GLN A 25 -7.54 -36.14 -0.79
N PRO A 26 -7.69 -37.38 -0.25
CA PRO A 26 -6.81 -37.88 0.80
C PRO A 26 -5.49 -38.41 0.24
N GLY A 27 -4.40 -37.71 0.55
CA GLY A 27 -3.04 -38.17 0.25
C GLY A 27 -1.99 -37.32 0.97
N HIS A 28 -1.38 -37.92 2.00
CA HIS A 28 -0.32 -37.42 2.88
C HIS A 28 -0.71 -36.49 4.06
N SER A 29 -0.23 -36.93 5.23
CA SER A 29 -0.56 -36.54 6.60
C SER A 29 0.23 -35.35 7.13
N SER A 30 -0.46 -34.34 7.68
CA SER A 30 -0.34 -33.84 9.08
C SER A 30 -1.22 -32.60 9.25
N ASP A 31 -2.19 -32.71 10.16
CA ASP A 31 -3.15 -31.71 10.69
C ASP A 31 -4.10 -30.94 9.71
N PRO A 32 -5.43 -31.12 9.80
CA PRO A 32 -6.40 -30.36 9.01
C PRO A 32 -6.68 -29.03 9.70
N THR A 33 -6.16 -27.92 9.17
CA THR A 33 -6.61 -26.57 9.55
C THR A 33 -7.71 -26.11 8.59
N PRO A 34 -9.00 -26.06 9.01
CA PRO A 34 -10.07 -25.51 8.20
C PRO A 34 -9.73 -24.08 7.77
N SER A 35 -9.80 -23.83 6.47
CA SER A 35 -9.60 -22.51 5.86
C SER A 35 -10.89 -22.07 5.21
N LEU A 36 -11.27 -20.81 5.42
CA LEU A 36 -12.29 -20.18 4.61
C LEU A 36 -11.64 -19.87 3.25
N ILE A 37 -12.26 -20.29 2.15
CA ILE A 37 -11.82 -20.01 0.78
C ILE A 37 -12.85 -19.09 0.16
N LEU A 38 -12.45 -17.85 -0.15
CA LEU A 38 -13.33 -16.85 -0.75
C LEU A 38 -12.97 -16.58 -2.21
N ALA A 39 -13.99 -16.45 -3.05
CA ALA A 39 -13.86 -15.99 -4.43
C ALA A 39 -13.39 -14.53 -4.45
N PHE A 40 -12.44 -14.23 -5.32
CA PHE A 40 -11.84 -12.90 -5.48
C PHE A 40 -12.43 -12.15 -6.68
N PRO A 41 -12.58 -10.82 -6.59
CA PRO A 41 -12.69 -10.00 -7.79
C PRO A 41 -11.35 -10.00 -8.56
N PRO A 42 -11.36 -9.98 -9.91
CA PRO A 42 -10.14 -9.88 -10.70
C PRO A 42 -9.38 -8.58 -10.33
N PRO A 43 -8.03 -8.57 -10.41
CA PRO A 43 -7.28 -7.35 -10.20
C PRO A 43 -7.81 -6.29 -11.19
N PRO A 44 -8.11 -5.07 -10.74
CA PRO A 44 -8.66 -4.08 -11.65
C PRO A 44 -7.65 -3.77 -12.76
N PRO A 45 -8.14 -3.39 -13.94
CA PRO A 45 -7.27 -2.99 -15.04
C PRO A 45 -6.41 -1.83 -14.56
N PRO A 46 -5.10 -1.87 -14.78
CA PRO A 46 -4.26 -0.83 -14.23
C PRO A 46 -4.52 0.48 -14.97
N PRO A 47 -4.78 1.60 -14.27
CA PRO A 47 -4.90 2.90 -14.90
C PRO A 47 -3.50 3.41 -15.27
N HIS A 48 -2.95 2.86 -16.36
CA HIS A 48 -1.59 3.12 -16.81
C HIS A 48 -1.51 4.14 -17.96
N ALA A 49 -2.63 4.56 -18.55
CA ALA A 49 -2.63 5.49 -19.68
C ALA A 49 -1.97 6.84 -19.31
N ASP A 50 -2.35 7.42 -18.17
CA ASP A 50 -1.81 8.70 -17.72
C ASP A 50 -0.35 8.57 -17.24
N SER A 51 -0.01 7.45 -16.60
CA SER A 51 1.37 7.18 -16.14
C SER A 51 2.34 6.94 -17.31
N LEU A 52 1.91 6.23 -18.35
CA LEU A 52 2.75 5.96 -19.52
C LEU A 52 2.92 7.22 -20.38
N SER A 53 1.83 7.93 -20.66
CA SER A 53 1.88 9.18 -21.43
C SER A 53 2.73 10.26 -20.75
N SER A 54 2.63 10.40 -19.42
CA SER A 54 3.49 11.30 -18.65
C SER A 54 4.96 10.89 -18.62
N LEU A 55 5.29 9.60 -18.76
CA LEU A 55 6.68 9.18 -18.91
C LEU A 55 7.25 9.58 -20.28
N PHE A 56 6.48 9.40 -21.35
CA PHE A 56 6.91 9.82 -22.69
C PHE A 56 7.07 11.34 -22.81
N SER A 57 6.30 12.14 -22.06
CA SER A 57 6.40 13.60 -22.09
C SER A 57 7.63 14.17 -21.37
N ILE A 58 8.22 13.41 -20.43
CA ILE A 58 9.43 13.84 -19.70
C ILE A 58 10.73 13.29 -20.28
N LEU A 59 10.65 12.28 -21.16
CA LEU A 59 11.82 11.70 -21.81
C LEU A 59 12.18 12.47 -23.09
N PRO A 60 13.50 12.68 -23.35
CA PRO A 60 13.98 13.15 -24.65
C PRO A 60 13.47 12.26 -25.78
N THR A 61 13.19 12.86 -26.94
CA THR A 61 12.60 12.16 -28.10
C THR A 61 13.33 10.86 -28.46
N GLU A 62 14.67 10.88 -28.48
CA GLU A 62 15.47 9.69 -28.78
C GLU A 62 15.23 8.55 -27.78
N LEU A 63 15.17 8.86 -26.48
CA LEU A 63 14.89 7.87 -25.44
C LEU A 63 13.42 7.44 -25.45
N SER A 64 12.50 8.35 -25.77
CA SER A 64 11.08 8.02 -25.92
C SER A 64 10.87 6.99 -27.04
N THR A 65 11.45 7.20 -28.23
CA THR A 65 11.35 6.23 -29.34
C THR A 65 11.98 4.88 -28.97
N ALA A 66 13.13 4.89 -28.28
CA ALA A 66 13.77 3.66 -27.83
C ALA A 66 12.93 2.91 -26.79
N LEU A 67 12.31 3.62 -25.84
CA LEU A 67 11.43 3.04 -24.83
C LEU A 67 10.19 2.41 -25.46
N GLU A 68 9.58 3.06 -26.45
CA GLU A 68 8.42 2.54 -27.17
C GLU A 68 8.72 1.20 -27.85
N HIS A 69 9.89 1.10 -28.50
CA HIS A 69 10.35 -0.14 -29.09
C HIS A 69 10.52 -1.25 -28.04
N GLU A 70 11.14 -0.95 -26.90
CA GLU A 70 11.34 -1.94 -25.83
C GLU A 70 10.04 -2.40 -25.17
N LEU A 71 9.11 -1.47 -24.91
CA LEU A 71 7.80 -1.82 -24.37
C LEU A 71 7.02 -2.72 -25.34
N THR A 72 7.11 -2.44 -26.64
CA THR A 72 6.49 -3.26 -27.68
C THR A 72 7.13 -4.65 -27.73
N SER A 73 8.46 -4.72 -27.73
CA SER A 73 9.20 -5.99 -27.73
C SER A 73 8.87 -6.84 -26.51
N ARG A 74 8.85 -6.23 -25.32
CA ARG A 74 8.49 -6.92 -24.07
C ARG A 74 7.03 -7.35 -24.06
N ALA A 75 6.11 -6.53 -24.58
CA ALA A 75 4.70 -6.90 -24.73
C ALA A 75 4.52 -8.14 -25.63
N LEU A 76 5.25 -8.22 -26.74
CA LEU A 76 5.26 -9.40 -27.63
C LEU A 76 5.80 -10.64 -26.92
N ALA A 77 6.87 -10.50 -26.12
CA ALA A 77 7.45 -11.59 -25.35
C ALA A 77 6.51 -12.10 -24.24
N MET A 78 5.61 -11.25 -23.74
CA MET A 78 4.63 -11.57 -22.70
C MET A 78 3.28 -12.07 -23.25
N ALA A 79 3.10 -12.12 -24.57
CA ALA A 79 1.85 -12.53 -25.19
C ALA A 79 1.60 -14.04 -24.99
N THR A 80 0.40 -14.40 -24.58
CA THR A 80 -0.03 -15.79 -24.49
C THR A 80 -0.17 -16.42 -25.89
N PRO A 81 -0.09 -17.76 -26.02
CA PRO A 81 -0.28 -18.44 -27.32
C PRO A 81 -1.62 -18.10 -28.00
N HIS A 82 -2.66 -17.83 -27.19
CA HIS A 82 -3.98 -17.42 -27.66
C HIS A 82 -3.99 -15.97 -28.18
N GLU A 83 -3.32 -15.04 -27.47
CA GLU A 83 -3.12 -13.65 -27.91
C GLU A 83 -2.27 -13.59 -29.20
N ALA A 84 -1.27 -14.46 -29.33
CA ALA A 84 -0.41 -14.57 -30.51
C ALA A 84 -1.12 -15.17 -31.75
N GLN A 85 -2.18 -15.96 -31.55
CA GLN A 85 -2.98 -16.54 -32.64
C GLN A 85 -4.14 -15.64 -33.11
N GLN A 86 -4.73 -14.82 -32.22
CA GLN A 86 -5.88 -13.97 -32.55
C GLN A 86 -5.51 -12.60 -33.10
N HIS A 87 -4.29 -12.12 -32.86
CA HIS A 87 -3.82 -10.84 -33.37
C HIS A 87 -2.65 -11.06 -34.33
N ASN A 88 -2.79 -10.59 -35.57
CA ASN A 88 -1.63 -10.16 -36.34
C ASN A 88 -0.99 -9.04 -35.51
N LEU A 89 -0.05 -9.39 -34.63
CA LEU A 89 0.71 -8.47 -33.78
C LEU A 89 1.70 -7.70 -34.67
N GLY A 90 1.17 -6.92 -35.61
CA GLY A 90 1.85 -5.79 -36.21
C GLY A 90 2.16 -4.75 -35.13
N SER A 91 3.13 -3.89 -35.43
CA SER A 91 3.68 -2.87 -34.54
C SER A 91 2.64 -2.17 -33.65
N ALA A 92 3.06 -1.72 -32.47
CA ALA A 92 2.26 -0.94 -31.52
C ALA A 92 1.52 0.28 -32.12
N THR A 93 1.84 0.64 -33.36
CA THR A 93 1.21 1.69 -34.19
C THR A 93 -0.19 1.36 -34.70
N ASP A 94 -0.64 0.08 -34.71
CA ASP A 94 -1.94 -0.28 -35.31
C ASP A 94 -3.16 0.11 -34.43
N GLY A 95 -2.94 0.61 -33.21
CA GLY A 95 -4.00 1.15 -32.35
C GLY A 95 -5.07 0.13 -31.91
N SER A 96 -4.86 -1.17 -32.17
CA SER A 96 -5.79 -2.23 -31.77
C SER A 96 -5.81 -2.37 -30.24
N ALA A 97 -7.01 -2.62 -29.68
CA ALA A 97 -7.19 -2.74 -28.23
C ALA A 97 -6.29 -3.82 -27.58
N GLY A 98 -5.99 -4.90 -28.30
CA GLY A 98 -5.11 -5.98 -27.83
C GLY A 98 -3.64 -5.57 -27.70
N GLY A 99 -3.10 -4.79 -28.66
CA GLY A 99 -1.72 -4.31 -28.62
C GLY A 99 -1.47 -3.33 -27.47
N LEU A 100 -2.41 -2.42 -27.22
CA LEU A 100 -2.37 -1.47 -26.10
C LEU A 100 -2.35 -2.19 -24.75
N VAL A 101 -3.17 -3.23 -24.58
CA VAL A 101 -3.21 -4.04 -23.34
C VAL A 101 -1.85 -4.71 -23.09
N GLY A 102 -1.20 -5.24 -24.12
CA GLY A 102 0.15 -5.80 -24.01
C GLY A 102 1.20 -4.79 -23.57
N VAL A 103 1.21 -3.59 -24.15
CA VAL A 103 2.13 -2.51 -23.78
C VAL A 103 1.91 -2.06 -22.34
N TYR A 104 0.67 -1.93 -21.88
CA TYR A 104 0.38 -1.61 -20.49
C TYR A 104 0.81 -2.72 -19.53
N ARG A 105 0.70 -3.99 -19.93
CA ARG A 105 1.21 -5.14 -19.16
C ARG A 105 2.73 -5.11 -19.07
N ALA A 106 3.44 -4.72 -20.13
CA ALA A 106 4.89 -4.52 -20.08
C ALA A 106 5.25 -3.35 -19.14
N PHE A 107 4.60 -2.20 -19.32
CA PHE A 107 4.82 -0.99 -18.51
C PHE A 107 4.54 -1.22 -17.01
N SER A 108 3.56 -2.06 -16.67
CA SER A 108 3.25 -2.39 -15.27
C SER A 108 4.42 -3.05 -14.54
N SER A 109 5.39 -3.63 -15.26
CA SER A 109 6.63 -4.19 -14.70
C SER A 109 7.81 -3.22 -14.68
N LEU A 110 7.73 -2.05 -15.35
CA LEU A 110 8.82 -1.06 -15.41
C LEU A 110 8.95 -0.29 -14.10
N LEU A 111 10.10 -0.34 -13.44
CA LEU A 111 10.32 0.30 -12.13
C LEU A 111 11.02 1.65 -12.25
N GLU A 112 12.04 1.73 -13.11
CA GLU A 112 12.93 2.88 -13.16
C GLU A 112 13.58 3.02 -14.56
N VAL A 113 13.85 4.26 -14.96
CA VAL A 113 14.72 4.61 -16.09
C VAL A 113 15.96 5.28 -15.53
N PHE A 114 17.13 4.83 -15.93
CA PHE A 114 18.41 5.41 -15.55
C PHE A 114 19.19 5.87 -16.78
N ALA A 115 19.71 7.08 -16.76
CA ALA A 115 20.50 7.64 -17.85
C ALA A 115 21.71 8.39 -17.26
N ALA A 116 22.91 8.10 -17.76
CA ALA A 116 24.15 8.71 -17.29
C ALA A 116 25.12 8.95 -18.45
N ILE A 117 25.92 10.02 -18.36
CA ILE A 117 26.94 10.35 -19.36
C ILE A 117 27.95 9.20 -19.47
N GLY A 118 28.25 8.78 -20.69
CA GLY A 118 29.20 7.70 -20.99
C GLY A 118 28.64 6.29 -20.78
N GLN A 119 27.36 6.15 -20.44
CA GLN A 119 26.68 4.88 -20.30
C GLN A 119 25.49 4.79 -21.26
N ARG A 120 25.08 3.57 -21.62
CA ARG A 120 23.79 3.38 -22.27
C ARG A 120 22.69 3.60 -21.24
N ALA A 121 21.58 4.21 -21.64
CA ALA A 121 20.41 4.33 -20.78
C ALA A 121 19.87 2.94 -20.44
N GLU A 122 19.45 2.73 -19.19
CA GLU A 122 18.93 1.47 -18.67
C GLU A 122 17.45 1.59 -18.29
N LEU A 123 16.69 0.55 -18.60
CA LEU A 123 15.39 0.24 -18.02
C LEU A 123 15.60 -0.77 -16.91
N ILE A 124 14.92 -0.54 -15.80
CA ILE A 124 14.94 -1.41 -14.64
C ILE A 124 13.55 -1.98 -14.44
N TRP A 125 13.43 -3.29 -14.45
CA TRP A 125 12.17 -4.01 -14.41
C TRP A 125 12.03 -4.85 -13.15
N GLU A 126 10.79 -5.12 -12.78
CA GLU A 126 10.45 -6.20 -11.88
C GLU A 126 10.70 -7.54 -12.59
N PRO A 127 11.43 -8.47 -11.95
CA PRO A 127 11.77 -9.74 -12.59
C PRO A 127 10.53 -10.61 -12.82
N ALA A 128 10.44 -11.23 -13.99
CA ALA A 128 9.28 -12.03 -14.42
C ALA A 128 8.97 -13.24 -13.53
N ASN A 129 9.95 -13.73 -12.76
CA ASN A 129 9.81 -14.90 -11.89
C ASN A 129 9.38 -14.56 -10.45
N GLY A 130 9.16 -13.28 -10.12
CA GLY A 130 8.77 -12.82 -8.78
C GLY A 130 9.83 -13.07 -7.69
N GLN A 131 11.02 -13.56 -8.04
CA GLN A 131 12.13 -13.69 -7.11
C GLN A 131 12.77 -12.32 -6.92
N GLY A 132 13.06 -11.94 -5.67
CA GLY A 132 13.59 -10.62 -5.36
C GLY A 132 14.80 -10.24 -6.22
N GLY A 133 14.83 -9.00 -6.72
CA GLY A 133 15.87 -8.53 -7.64
C GLY A 133 15.38 -7.40 -8.53
N ARG A 134 16.24 -6.97 -9.46
CA ARG A 134 15.94 -5.97 -10.49
C ARG A 134 16.56 -6.43 -11.81
N GLU A 135 15.75 -6.59 -12.85
CA GLU A 135 16.25 -6.88 -14.20
C GLU A 135 16.66 -5.56 -14.86
N ARG A 136 17.88 -5.50 -15.42
CA ARG A 136 18.39 -4.29 -16.07
C ARG A 136 18.56 -4.55 -17.56
N GLN A 137 18.14 -3.59 -18.37
CA GLN A 137 18.20 -3.68 -19.81
C GLN A 137 18.64 -2.34 -20.40
N SER A 138 19.76 -2.31 -21.11
CA SER A 138 20.14 -1.13 -21.87
C SER A 138 19.21 -0.94 -23.07
N PHE A 139 18.73 0.29 -23.30
CA PHE A 139 17.78 0.58 -24.39
C PHE A 139 18.20 1.74 -25.30
N SER A 140 19.15 2.60 -24.89
CA SER A 140 19.64 3.65 -25.81
C SER A 140 20.50 3.05 -26.94
N PRO A 141 20.55 3.67 -28.13
CA PRO A 141 21.36 3.20 -29.26
C PRO A 141 22.86 3.09 -28.95
N GLY A 142 23.38 3.99 -28.12
CA GLY A 142 24.76 4.02 -27.67
C GLY A 142 24.93 4.74 -26.33
N PRO A 143 26.18 4.95 -25.87
CA PRO A 143 26.48 5.73 -24.68
C PRO A 143 25.99 7.18 -24.82
N LEU A 144 25.41 7.73 -23.76
CA LEU A 144 24.85 9.08 -23.78
C LEU A 144 25.93 10.15 -23.64
N GLY A 145 25.83 11.21 -24.44
CA GLY A 145 26.60 12.43 -24.25
C GLY A 145 25.92 13.42 -23.29
N PRO A 146 26.63 14.50 -22.90
CA PRO A 146 26.08 15.55 -22.03
C PRO A 146 24.85 16.25 -22.60
N GLU A 147 24.72 16.33 -23.92
CA GLU A 147 23.61 16.98 -24.63
C GLU A 147 22.26 16.32 -24.35
N VAL A 148 22.21 14.98 -24.21
CA VAL A 148 20.98 14.27 -23.87
C VAL A 148 20.56 14.56 -22.44
N LEU A 149 21.51 14.61 -21.50
CA LEU A 149 21.22 14.88 -20.09
C LEU A 149 20.78 16.33 -19.87
N ALA A 150 21.28 17.27 -20.67
CA ALA A 150 20.87 18.67 -20.64
C ALA A 150 19.37 18.85 -20.93
N LEU A 151 18.76 17.95 -21.71
CA LEU A 151 17.31 17.98 -22.01
C LEU A 151 16.43 17.70 -20.78
N PHE A 152 16.98 17.14 -19.69
CA PHE A 152 16.28 16.99 -18.42
C PHE A 152 16.39 18.21 -17.50
N GLU A 153 17.28 19.17 -17.79
CA GLU A 153 17.46 20.36 -16.95
C GLU A 153 16.20 21.24 -16.82
N PRO A 154 15.37 21.44 -17.86
CA PRO A 154 14.12 22.20 -17.74
C PRO A 154 13.17 21.64 -16.68
N LEU A 155 13.21 20.32 -16.42
CA LEU A 155 12.42 19.68 -15.36
C LEU A 155 12.83 20.15 -13.97
N PHE A 156 13.99 20.79 -13.79
CA PHE A 156 14.43 21.37 -12.53
C PHE A 156 14.53 22.90 -12.58
N ALA A 157 13.91 23.54 -13.58
CA ALA A 157 13.91 24.98 -13.71
C ALA A 157 13.36 25.67 -12.45
N GLY A 158 14.02 26.73 -12.01
CA GLY A 158 13.66 27.49 -10.80
C GLY A 158 14.06 26.83 -9.48
N LEU A 159 14.62 25.61 -9.50
CA LEU A 159 15.07 24.92 -8.28
C LEU A 159 16.58 25.08 -8.06
N PRO A 160 17.02 25.32 -6.81
CA PRO A 160 18.45 25.41 -6.52
C PRO A 160 19.13 24.06 -6.79
N THR A 161 20.42 24.08 -7.15
CA THR A 161 21.19 22.87 -7.48
C THR A 161 21.21 21.86 -6.32
N THR A 162 21.05 22.32 -5.07
CA THR A 162 20.91 21.47 -3.87
C THR A 162 19.69 20.55 -3.91
N VAL A 163 18.62 20.93 -4.63
CA VAL A 163 17.47 20.05 -4.85
C VAL A 163 17.85 18.98 -5.87
N ARG A 164 17.99 17.74 -5.39
CA ARG A 164 18.37 16.58 -6.21
C ARG A 164 17.20 15.78 -6.72
N ARG A 165 16.01 15.97 -6.17
CA ARG A 165 14.83 15.16 -6.47
C ARG A 165 13.58 16.02 -6.48
N ARG A 166 12.66 15.71 -7.39
CA ARG A 166 11.27 16.18 -7.40
C ARG A 166 10.36 15.11 -8.00
N GLY A 167 9.07 15.24 -7.77
CA GLY A 167 8.00 14.62 -8.55
C GLY A 167 7.76 15.38 -9.85
N VAL A 168 7.07 14.71 -10.78
CA VAL A 168 6.63 15.28 -12.06
C VAL A 168 5.17 15.67 -11.94
N ASP A 169 4.88 16.94 -12.18
CA ASP A 169 3.56 17.54 -12.06
C ASP A 169 2.50 16.74 -12.84
N GLY A 170 1.36 16.50 -12.22
CA GLY A 170 0.26 15.72 -12.81
C GLY A 170 0.52 14.20 -12.89
N SER A 171 1.66 13.72 -12.40
CA SER A 171 1.99 12.29 -12.35
C SER A 171 2.51 11.89 -10.96
N LEU A 172 2.80 10.60 -10.79
CA LEU A 172 3.47 10.06 -9.60
C LEU A 172 4.94 9.71 -9.86
N HIS A 173 5.47 10.07 -11.03
CA HIS A 173 6.89 9.84 -11.36
C HIS A 173 7.77 10.70 -10.48
N ARG A 174 8.95 10.18 -10.15
CA ARG A 174 9.98 10.92 -9.41
C ARG A 174 11.26 10.96 -10.21
N ILE A 175 11.79 12.17 -10.40
CA ILE A 175 13.03 12.39 -11.12
C ILE A 175 14.09 12.83 -10.12
N SER A 176 15.23 12.14 -10.13
CA SER A 176 16.40 12.46 -9.33
C SER A 176 17.58 12.75 -10.24
N ARG A 177 18.28 13.85 -10.01
CA ARG A 177 19.47 14.25 -10.76
C ARG A 177 20.74 14.02 -9.95
N ILE A 178 21.75 13.45 -10.59
CA ILE A 178 23.14 13.45 -10.10
C ILE A 178 23.86 14.60 -10.79
N PHE A 179 24.54 15.42 -10.01
CA PHE A 179 25.14 16.67 -10.47
C PHE A 179 26.62 16.68 -10.14
N HIS A 180 27.43 17.03 -11.13
CA HIS A 180 28.85 17.19 -10.93
C HIS A 180 29.13 18.49 -10.15
N PRO A 181 29.77 18.44 -8.96
CA PRO A 181 29.93 19.62 -8.13
C PRO A 181 30.80 20.71 -8.78
N THR A 182 31.92 20.33 -9.40
CA THR A 182 32.85 21.32 -9.98
C THR A 182 32.44 21.81 -11.38
N GLN A 183 31.96 20.92 -12.24
CA GLN A 183 31.51 21.27 -13.59
C GLN A 183 30.10 21.90 -13.61
N SER A 184 29.41 21.89 -12.46
CA SER A 184 28.06 22.44 -12.29
C SER A 184 27.07 22.00 -13.37
N ARG A 185 27.08 20.71 -13.71
CA ARG A 185 26.20 20.11 -14.72
C ARG A 185 25.58 18.81 -14.25
N MET A 186 24.42 18.47 -14.80
CA MET A 186 23.82 17.15 -14.62
C MET A 186 24.67 16.09 -15.31
N ILE A 187 24.92 14.97 -14.64
CA ILE A 187 25.70 13.84 -15.19
C ILE A 187 24.92 12.53 -15.22
N ALA A 188 23.83 12.43 -14.46
CA ALA A 188 22.89 11.33 -14.56
C ALA A 188 21.51 11.74 -14.06
N VAL A 189 20.50 11.00 -14.51
CA VAL A 189 19.12 11.10 -14.06
C VAL A 189 18.55 9.71 -13.78
N THR A 190 17.78 9.62 -12.70
CA THR A 190 16.99 8.46 -12.33
C THR A 190 15.52 8.87 -12.32
N ILE A 191 14.69 8.21 -13.14
CA ILE A 191 13.24 8.38 -13.15
C ILE A 191 12.63 7.14 -12.52
N ARG A 192 12.08 7.25 -11.31
CA ARG A 192 11.27 6.20 -10.71
C ARG A 192 9.85 6.29 -11.24
N ILE A 193 9.36 5.19 -11.79
CA ILE A 193 8.05 5.13 -12.42
C ILE A 193 6.95 5.10 -11.36
N GLY A 194 6.13 6.15 -11.37
CA GLY A 194 4.90 6.22 -10.60
C GLY A 194 3.81 5.42 -11.28
N LYS A 195 3.17 4.53 -10.51
CA LYS A 195 2.05 3.71 -10.98
C LYS A 195 0.87 3.93 -10.06
N VAL A 196 -0.31 4.00 -10.66
CA VAL A 196 -1.58 3.98 -9.93
C VAL A 196 -2.13 2.56 -10.01
N LEU A 197 -2.39 1.97 -8.84
CA LEU A 197 -3.18 0.76 -8.70
C LEU A 197 -4.45 1.14 -7.94
N GLN A 198 -5.58 0.58 -8.37
CA GLN A 198 -6.87 0.67 -7.69
C GLN A 198 -7.33 -0.74 -7.34
N GLY A 199 -8.50 -0.89 -6.71
CA GLY A 199 -9.13 -2.11 -6.23
C GLY A 199 -8.31 -2.95 -5.26
N MET A 200 -7.21 -2.41 -4.70
CA MET A 200 -6.35 -3.16 -3.78
C MET A 200 -7.07 -3.44 -2.47
N TRP A 201 -7.84 -2.48 -1.95
CA TRP A 201 -8.64 -2.71 -0.74
C TRP A 201 -9.70 -3.77 -0.94
N GLN A 202 -10.44 -3.73 -2.05
CA GLN A 202 -11.46 -4.73 -2.38
C GLN A 202 -10.82 -6.11 -2.58
N ALA A 203 -9.66 -6.17 -3.25
CA ALA A 203 -8.89 -7.39 -3.37
C ALA A 203 -8.47 -7.91 -1.99
N MET A 204 -8.07 -7.05 -1.05
CA MET A 204 -7.63 -7.49 0.27
C MET A 204 -8.76 -7.87 1.23
N ALA A 205 -9.98 -7.38 1.01
CA ALA A 205 -11.09 -7.60 1.92
C ALA A 205 -11.60 -9.06 1.81
N GLY A 206 -11.87 -9.54 0.60
CA GLY A 206 -12.67 -10.76 0.42
C GLY A 206 -14.09 -10.61 0.97
N TYR A 207 -15.00 -11.49 0.53
CA TYR A 207 -16.44 -11.37 0.82
C TYR A 207 -17.01 -12.66 1.39
N VAL A 208 -17.75 -12.58 2.52
CA VAL A 208 -18.46 -13.71 3.13
C VAL A 208 -19.93 -13.32 3.31
N PRO A 209 -20.84 -13.76 2.42
CA PRO A 209 -22.25 -13.41 2.51
C PRO A 209 -22.85 -13.73 3.88
N GLY A 210 -23.47 -12.73 4.51
CA GLY A 210 -24.22 -12.90 5.77
C GLY A 210 -23.38 -13.06 7.04
N ALA A 211 -22.04 -13.08 6.96
CA ALA A 211 -21.18 -13.17 8.14
C ALA A 211 -20.70 -11.79 8.62
N LEU A 212 -20.37 -11.69 9.90
CA LEU A 212 -19.67 -10.54 10.48
C LEU A 212 -18.16 -10.78 10.49
N VAL A 213 -17.37 -9.72 10.36
CA VAL A 213 -15.91 -9.82 10.53
C VAL A 213 -15.60 -10.16 12.01
N PRO A 214 -14.78 -11.19 12.28
CA PRO A 214 -14.52 -11.66 13.64
C PRO A 214 -14.04 -10.54 14.57
N GLY A 215 -14.68 -10.44 15.75
CA GLY A 215 -14.35 -9.42 16.75
C GLY A 215 -14.90 -8.03 16.43
N THR A 216 -15.80 -7.90 15.45
CA THR A 216 -16.42 -6.62 15.08
C THR A 216 -17.92 -6.77 14.85
N SER A 217 -18.62 -5.64 14.71
CA SER A 217 -20.01 -5.58 14.24
C SER A 217 -20.12 -5.23 12.75
N ILE A 218 -19.05 -5.45 11.97
CA ILE A 218 -18.96 -5.05 10.56
C ILE A 218 -19.35 -6.26 9.70
N PRO A 219 -20.32 -6.12 8.77
CA PRO A 219 -20.60 -7.15 7.79
C PRO A 219 -19.36 -7.45 6.94
N TRP A 220 -19.13 -8.73 6.64
CA TRP A 220 -17.96 -9.14 5.87
C TRP A 220 -18.20 -8.96 4.36
N THR A 221 -18.22 -7.70 3.91
CA THR A 221 -18.45 -7.21 2.53
C THR A 221 -17.15 -6.98 1.76
N GLU A 222 -17.20 -6.72 0.46
CA GLU A 222 -15.99 -6.36 -0.33
C GLU A 222 -15.27 -5.08 0.16
N ASP A 223 -15.92 -4.27 1.00
CA ASP A 223 -15.38 -3.03 1.55
C ASP A 223 -15.15 -3.09 3.07
N TRP A 224 -15.26 -4.25 3.72
CA TRP A 224 -15.24 -4.35 5.18
C TRP A 224 -13.97 -3.75 5.82
N LEU A 225 -12.82 -3.84 5.13
CA LEU A 225 -11.56 -3.23 5.58
C LEU A 225 -11.61 -1.70 5.54
N LEU A 226 -12.24 -1.12 4.51
CA LEU A 226 -12.47 0.31 4.41
C LEU A 226 -13.50 0.76 5.45
N GLU A 227 -14.55 -0.03 5.68
CA GLU A 227 -15.51 0.22 6.77
C GLU A 227 -14.84 0.19 8.15
N LEU A 228 -13.93 -0.76 8.38
CA LEU A 228 -13.13 -0.83 9.60
C LEU A 228 -12.32 0.45 9.78
N ALA A 229 -11.60 0.87 8.73
CA ALA A 229 -10.79 2.09 8.73
C ALA A 229 -11.62 3.39 8.87
N ALA A 230 -12.89 3.35 8.46
CA ALA A 230 -13.83 4.47 8.63
C ALA A 230 -14.43 4.52 10.03
N LYS A 231 -14.62 3.38 10.70
CA LYS A 231 -15.19 3.30 12.06
C LYS A 231 -14.14 3.50 13.15
N GLN A 232 -12.88 3.12 12.91
CA GLN A 232 -11.78 3.30 13.84
C GLN A 232 -10.45 3.57 13.12
N SER A 233 -9.51 4.22 13.83
CA SER A 233 -8.19 4.53 13.28
C SER A 233 -7.42 3.24 12.96
N LEU A 234 -6.82 3.18 11.77
CA LEU A 234 -6.10 2.03 11.23
C LEU A 234 -4.60 2.32 11.02
N LEU A 235 -3.74 1.48 11.57
CA LEU A 235 -2.29 1.54 11.35
C LEU A 235 -1.84 0.51 10.30
N ILE A 236 -1.19 0.96 9.23
CA ILE A 236 -0.59 0.08 8.22
C ILE A 236 0.90 -0.11 8.52
N VAL A 237 1.30 -1.33 8.86
CA VAL A 237 2.69 -1.69 9.13
C VAL A 237 3.26 -2.48 7.97
N ALA A 238 4.36 -2.01 7.37
CA ALA A 238 5.06 -2.80 6.36
C ALA A 238 6.54 -2.42 6.16
N PRO A 239 7.36 -3.33 5.62
CA PRO A 239 8.67 -3.01 5.07
C PRO A 239 8.61 -1.95 3.95
N PRO A 240 9.75 -1.37 3.53
CA PRO A 240 9.78 -0.44 2.41
C PRO A 240 9.35 -1.17 1.14
N ASN A 241 8.69 -0.46 0.21
CA ASN A 241 8.23 -1.01 -1.08
C ASN A 241 7.20 -2.16 -1.01
N ARG A 242 6.39 -2.25 0.05
CA ARG A 242 5.30 -3.25 0.19
C ARG A 242 3.89 -2.76 -0.13
N GLY A 243 3.77 -1.61 -0.81
CA GLY A 243 2.45 -1.09 -1.24
C GLY A 243 1.70 -0.21 -0.23
N LYS A 244 2.33 0.18 0.89
CA LYS A 244 1.72 1.09 1.90
C LYS A 244 1.14 2.35 1.27
N THR A 245 1.94 3.04 0.46
CA THR A 245 1.55 4.28 -0.24
C THR A 245 0.38 4.05 -1.20
N THR A 246 0.35 2.90 -1.87
CA THR A 246 -0.76 2.50 -2.76
C THR A 246 -2.05 2.35 -1.96
N LEU A 247 -2.01 1.64 -0.82
CA LEU A 247 -3.18 1.46 0.05
C LEU A 247 -3.65 2.80 0.64
N LEU A 248 -2.75 3.63 1.14
CA LEU A 248 -3.12 4.95 1.67
C LEU A 248 -3.78 5.84 0.60
N ARG A 249 -3.20 5.88 -0.61
CA ARG A 249 -3.77 6.66 -1.73
C ARG A 249 -5.15 6.16 -2.12
N GLU A 250 -5.33 4.85 -2.14
CA GLU A 250 -6.63 4.28 -2.46
C GLU A 250 -7.66 4.48 -1.33
N ALA A 251 -7.25 4.37 -0.07
CA ALA A 251 -8.13 4.66 1.06
C ALA A 251 -8.63 6.11 0.99
N ALA A 252 -7.75 7.06 0.66
CA ALA A 252 -8.10 8.45 0.39
C ALA A 252 -9.19 8.56 -0.68
N ARG A 253 -8.95 7.93 -1.84
CA ARG A 253 -9.90 7.96 -2.97
C ARG A 253 -11.24 7.32 -2.64
N CYS A 254 -11.25 6.17 -1.98
CA CYS A 254 -12.47 5.43 -1.68
C CYS A 254 -13.29 6.12 -0.58
N LEU A 255 -12.64 6.58 0.49
CA LEU A 255 -13.34 7.13 1.66
C LEU A 255 -13.79 8.58 1.47
N SER A 256 -13.18 9.32 0.54
CA SER A 256 -13.56 10.71 0.22
C SER A 256 -14.72 10.82 -0.78
N ARG A 257 -15.09 9.72 -1.44
CA ARG A 257 -16.25 9.72 -2.34
C ARG A 257 -17.52 9.97 -1.56
N VAL A 258 -18.42 10.74 -2.17
CA VAL A 258 -19.80 10.85 -1.69
C VAL A 258 -20.47 9.51 -1.92
N ASP A 259 -21.07 8.97 -0.87
CA ASP A 259 -21.95 7.84 -1.01
C ASP A 259 -23.25 8.34 -1.68
N GLU A 260 -23.45 7.93 -2.93
CA GLU A 260 -24.60 8.34 -3.75
C GLU A 260 -25.93 7.91 -3.10
N SER A 261 -25.93 6.81 -2.34
CA SER A 261 -27.15 6.29 -1.69
C SER A 261 -27.58 7.12 -0.48
N THR A 262 -26.62 7.74 0.21
CA THR A 262 -26.89 8.56 1.40
C THR A 262 -26.74 10.05 1.13
N SER A 263 -26.14 10.46 0.01
CA SER A 263 -25.70 11.86 -0.24
C SER A 263 -24.76 12.41 0.85
N HIS A 264 -24.13 11.55 1.63
CA HIS A 264 -23.16 11.93 2.66
C HIS A 264 -21.74 11.61 2.17
N GLY A 265 -20.83 12.57 2.32
CA GLY A 265 -19.40 12.38 2.09
C GLY A 265 -18.63 12.54 3.40
N ARG A 266 -17.38 12.08 3.43
CA ARG A 266 -16.45 12.34 4.53
C ARG A 266 -15.48 13.43 4.14
N ILE A 267 -15.19 14.34 5.06
CA ILE A 267 -14.08 15.27 4.92
C ILE A 267 -12.80 14.49 5.20
N VAL A 268 -12.14 14.05 4.12
CA VAL A 268 -10.85 13.39 4.17
C VAL A 268 -9.74 14.41 3.93
N VAL A 269 -8.80 14.49 4.87
CA VAL A 269 -7.57 15.28 4.72
C VAL A 269 -6.38 14.33 4.56
N VAL A 270 -5.53 14.58 3.58
CA VAL A 270 -4.27 13.86 3.37
C VAL A 270 -3.12 14.77 3.75
N VAL A 271 -2.31 14.35 4.73
CA VAL A 271 -1.05 15.02 5.09
C VAL A 271 0.11 14.22 4.48
N ASP A 272 0.69 14.78 3.42
CA ASP A 272 1.65 14.09 2.56
C ASP A 272 3.08 14.59 2.83
N LYS A 273 3.83 13.80 3.61
CA LYS A 273 5.17 14.15 4.10
C LYS A 273 6.19 14.28 2.96
N SER A 274 6.13 13.35 2.02
CA SER A 274 7.15 13.13 0.99
C SER A 274 6.60 13.35 -0.42
N ASN A 275 5.37 13.89 -0.52
CA ASN A 275 4.59 14.03 -1.74
C ASN A 275 4.45 12.71 -2.52
N GLU A 276 4.41 11.58 -1.81
CA GLU A 276 4.28 10.27 -2.43
C GLU A 276 2.83 9.92 -2.76
N LEU A 277 1.86 10.51 -2.06
CA LEU A 277 0.44 10.24 -2.27
C LEU A 277 -0.14 11.11 -3.38
N GLY A 278 0.07 12.43 -3.28
CA GLY A 278 -0.47 13.46 -4.17
C GLY A 278 0.46 13.91 -5.29
N GLY A 279 1.77 13.63 -5.22
CA GLY A 279 2.75 14.13 -6.17
C GLY A 279 3.18 15.59 -5.88
N ASP A 280 4.03 16.14 -6.73
CA ASP A 280 4.67 17.47 -6.51
C ASP A 280 3.95 18.64 -7.22
N GLY A 281 2.85 18.37 -7.93
CA GLY A 281 2.10 19.41 -8.65
C GLY A 281 1.36 20.37 -7.73
N LEU A 282 0.92 21.52 -8.28
CA LEU A 282 0.05 22.45 -7.55
C LEU A 282 -1.31 21.84 -7.20
N ALA A 283 -1.77 20.88 -8.00
CA ALA A 283 -2.94 20.06 -7.73
C ALA A 283 -2.48 18.62 -7.43
N PRO A 284 -3.12 17.93 -6.48
CA PRO A 284 -2.81 16.54 -6.21
C PRO A 284 -3.21 15.66 -7.39
N HIS A 285 -2.48 14.56 -7.56
CA HIS A 285 -2.76 13.55 -8.57
C HIS A 285 -4.20 13.03 -8.44
N ALA A 286 -4.92 12.88 -9.56
CA ALA A 286 -6.34 12.50 -9.59
C ALA A 286 -6.66 11.17 -8.86
N ALA A 287 -5.70 10.25 -8.84
CA ALA A 287 -5.80 8.99 -8.11
C ALA A 287 -5.98 9.13 -6.58
N LEU A 288 -5.70 10.30 -6.00
CA LEU A 288 -5.93 10.58 -4.58
C LEU A 288 -7.43 10.82 -4.28
N GLY A 289 -8.23 11.14 -5.29
CA GLY A 289 -9.66 11.44 -5.16
C GLY A 289 -9.94 12.85 -4.60
N PRO A 290 -11.21 13.15 -4.28
CA PRO A 290 -11.67 14.47 -3.82
C PRO A 290 -11.32 14.71 -2.34
N VAL A 291 -10.03 14.76 -2.02
CA VAL A 291 -9.53 15.03 -0.67
C VAL A 291 -9.12 16.49 -0.50
N ARG A 292 -9.00 16.93 0.76
CA ARG A 292 -8.18 18.09 1.11
C ARG A 292 -6.73 17.63 1.24
N TRP A 293 -5.83 18.20 0.45
CA TRP A 293 -4.43 17.76 0.40
C TRP A 293 -3.52 18.83 1.00
N ILE A 294 -2.67 18.40 1.95
CA ILE A 294 -1.69 19.23 2.63
C ILE A 294 -0.30 18.66 2.36
N PRO A 295 0.47 19.24 1.42
CA PRO A 295 1.88 18.92 1.27
C PRO A 295 2.68 19.54 2.42
N VAL A 296 3.52 18.74 3.08
CA VAL A 296 4.23 19.19 4.29
C VAL A 296 5.43 20.10 3.96
N GLY A 297 6.11 19.86 2.83
CA GLY A 297 7.29 20.60 2.37
C GLY A 297 8.57 20.29 3.17
N ASP A 298 8.54 20.46 4.49
CA ASP A 298 9.62 20.06 5.41
C ASP A 298 9.18 18.85 6.25
N PRO A 299 9.71 17.64 6.01
CA PRO A 299 9.32 16.43 6.73
C PRO A 299 9.36 16.53 8.25
N SER A 300 10.20 17.40 8.83
CA SER A 300 10.26 17.61 10.29
C SER A 300 9.01 18.29 10.85
N ARG A 301 8.25 18.99 10.01
CA ARG A 301 7.05 19.75 10.38
C ARG A 301 5.74 18.98 10.19
N GLN A 302 5.79 17.70 9.84
CA GLN A 302 4.59 16.89 9.62
C GLN A 302 3.62 16.93 10.81
N HIS A 303 4.14 16.88 12.05
CA HIS A 303 3.32 16.99 13.26
C HIS A 303 2.53 18.32 13.33
N ALA A 304 3.11 19.43 12.86
CA ALA A 304 2.43 20.72 12.84
C ALA A 304 1.30 20.73 11.79
N CYS A 305 1.56 20.19 10.60
CA CYS A 305 0.54 20.05 9.55
C CYS A 305 -0.62 19.13 9.98
N LEU A 306 -0.34 18.10 10.80
CA LEU A 306 -1.37 17.24 11.39
C LEU A 306 -2.30 18.01 12.33
N ILE A 307 -1.76 18.90 13.15
CA ILE A 307 -2.56 19.76 14.04
C ILE A 307 -3.36 20.79 13.23
N GLU A 308 -2.71 21.45 12.28
CA GLU A 308 -3.33 22.40 11.34
C GLU A 308 -4.52 21.78 10.60
N ALA A 309 -4.37 20.51 10.16
CA ALA A 309 -5.42 19.78 9.50
C ALA A 309 -6.70 19.72 10.34
N VAL A 310 -6.60 19.47 11.65
CA VAL A 310 -7.78 19.42 12.51
C VAL A 310 -8.33 20.80 12.79
N GLU A 311 -7.46 21.77 13.07
CA GLU A 311 -7.86 23.12 13.46
C GLU A 311 -8.57 23.88 12.34
N ASN A 312 -8.15 23.67 11.09
CA ASN A 312 -8.64 24.47 9.95
C ASN A 312 -9.64 23.73 9.06
N HIS A 313 -9.71 22.39 9.15
CA HIS A 313 -10.50 21.61 8.19
C HIS A 313 -11.61 20.76 8.82
N ALA A 314 -11.68 20.62 10.15
CA ALA A 314 -12.68 19.77 10.82
C ALA A 314 -12.90 18.41 10.10
N PRO A 315 -11.84 17.62 9.88
CA PRO A 315 -11.92 16.38 9.12
C PRO A 315 -12.64 15.27 9.88
N ASP A 316 -13.35 14.42 9.15
CA ASP A 316 -13.81 13.13 9.67
C ASP A 316 -12.65 12.13 9.75
N LEU A 317 -11.73 12.22 8.78
CA LEU A 317 -10.64 11.28 8.61
C LEU A 317 -9.37 11.96 8.09
N ILE A 318 -8.23 11.63 8.68
CA ILE A 318 -6.91 12.07 8.26
C ILE A 318 -6.09 10.87 7.78
N ILE A 319 -5.49 10.99 6.60
CA ILE A 319 -4.53 10.04 6.05
C ILE A 319 -3.13 10.61 6.22
N VAL A 320 -2.24 9.82 6.81
CA VAL A 320 -0.89 10.24 7.17
C VAL A 320 0.11 9.31 6.52
N ASP A 321 0.99 9.86 5.68
CA ASP A 321 2.10 9.08 5.14
C ASP A 321 3.26 9.03 6.15
N GLU A 322 3.59 7.81 6.58
CA GLU A 322 4.76 7.44 7.36
C GLU A 322 4.97 8.22 8.68
N ILE A 323 4.51 7.64 9.78
CA ILE A 323 4.82 8.10 11.14
C ILE A 323 6.21 7.61 11.55
N THR A 324 7.07 8.55 11.90
CA THR A 324 8.51 8.39 12.15
C THR A 324 8.97 8.98 13.47
N SER A 325 8.28 10.00 14.01
CA SER A 325 8.75 10.73 15.19
C SER A 325 7.74 10.74 16.32
N ARG A 326 8.22 10.90 17.57
CA ARG A 326 7.35 11.04 18.73
C ARG A 326 6.38 12.21 18.63
N ALA A 327 6.79 13.33 18.02
CA ALA A 327 5.91 14.48 17.81
C ALA A 327 4.72 14.14 16.90
N GLU A 328 4.95 13.36 15.83
CA GLU A 328 3.87 12.86 14.97
C GLU A 328 2.94 11.90 15.73
N VAL A 329 3.49 11.04 16.59
CA VAL A 329 2.69 10.15 17.46
C VAL A 329 1.79 10.93 18.42
N GLU A 330 2.32 11.98 19.06
CA GLU A 330 1.56 12.85 19.96
C GLU A 330 0.48 13.65 19.22
N ALA A 331 0.77 14.11 18.00
CA ALA A 331 -0.21 14.74 17.12
C ALA A 331 -1.35 13.76 16.77
N CYS A 332 -1.04 12.56 16.29
CA CYS A 332 -2.04 11.53 15.98
C CYS A 332 -2.90 11.18 17.21
N ARG A 333 -2.30 11.07 18.39
CA ARG A 333 -3.05 10.83 19.63
C ARG A 333 -4.05 11.96 19.92
N THR A 334 -3.63 13.21 19.78
CA THR A 334 -4.49 14.39 19.98
C THR A 334 -5.65 14.40 18.99
N ILE A 335 -5.39 14.06 17.73
CA ILE A 335 -6.39 13.96 16.66
C ILE A 335 -7.45 12.92 17.00
N VAL A 336 -7.02 11.71 17.37
CA VAL A 336 -7.94 10.61 17.72
C VAL A 336 -8.78 10.94 18.97
N GLN A 337 -8.18 11.60 19.96
CA GLN A 337 -8.90 12.06 21.16
C GLN A 337 -9.97 13.12 20.86
N ARG A 338 -9.84 13.87 19.75
CA ARG A 338 -10.85 14.81 19.25
C ARG A 338 -11.95 14.13 18.42
N GLY A 339 -11.94 12.81 18.29
CA GLY A 339 -12.95 12.03 17.57
C GLY A 339 -12.68 11.84 16.08
N VAL A 340 -11.54 12.34 15.58
CA VAL A 340 -11.15 12.21 14.16
C VAL A 340 -10.48 10.84 13.93
N ARG A 341 -10.77 10.20 12.81
CA ARG A 341 -10.14 8.92 12.44
C ARG A 341 -8.82 9.14 11.73
N VAL A 342 -7.84 8.29 12.00
CA VAL A 342 -6.52 8.37 11.37
C VAL A 342 -6.22 7.05 10.66
N ILE A 343 -5.87 7.11 9.39
CA ILE A 343 -5.23 6.01 8.67
C ILE A 343 -3.79 6.41 8.42
N ALA A 344 -2.85 5.67 8.98
CA ALA A 344 -1.43 6.01 8.85
C ALA A 344 -0.58 4.80 8.50
N SER A 345 0.59 5.05 7.93
CA SER A 345 1.60 4.02 7.72
C SER A 345 2.76 4.16 8.69
N VAL A 346 3.42 3.05 9.00
CA VAL A 346 4.72 2.99 9.68
C VAL A 346 5.63 1.99 9.01
N HIS A 347 6.93 2.25 9.06
CA HIS A 347 7.91 1.26 8.66
C HIS A 347 8.14 0.24 9.80
N GLY A 348 7.84 -1.02 9.53
CA GLY A 348 8.08 -2.14 10.43
C GLY A 348 7.80 -3.46 9.72
N THR A 349 8.43 -4.55 10.15
CA THR A 349 8.13 -5.89 9.63
C THR A 349 6.89 -6.48 10.29
N GLN A 350 6.61 -6.11 11.53
CA GLN A 350 5.48 -6.56 12.34
C GLN A 350 5.04 -5.41 13.29
N LEU A 351 3.77 -5.42 13.72
CA LEU A 351 3.16 -4.42 14.61
C LEU A 351 3.91 -4.36 15.95
N LEU A 352 4.20 -5.52 16.54
CA LEU A 352 4.83 -5.60 17.85
C LEU A 352 6.29 -5.11 17.87
N ASN A 353 6.94 -4.94 16.71
CA ASN A 353 8.27 -4.33 16.64
C ASN A 353 8.25 -2.88 17.15
N LEU A 354 7.09 -2.22 17.07
CA LEU A 354 6.91 -0.88 17.62
C LEU A 354 7.00 -0.86 19.16
N LEU A 355 6.83 -2.00 19.85
CA LEU A 355 7.02 -2.07 21.30
C LEU A 355 8.48 -1.85 21.71
N GLY A 356 9.42 -2.18 20.82
CA GLY A 356 10.85 -1.94 21.00
C GLY A 356 11.31 -0.55 20.56
N ASP A 357 10.44 0.25 19.95
CA ASP A 357 10.75 1.57 19.41
C ASP A 357 10.34 2.68 20.40
N PRO A 358 11.29 3.39 21.04
CA PRO A 358 10.97 4.43 22.02
C PRO A 358 10.15 5.61 21.48
N GLU A 359 10.30 5.92 20.19
CA GLU A 359 9.60 7.04 19.53
C GLU A 359 8.16 6.65 19.18
N ARG A 360 7.93 5.39 18.81
CA ARG A 360 6.66 4.91 18.25
C ARG A 360 5.85 3.97 19.14
N VAL A 361 6.38 3.49 20.26
CA VAL A 361 5.67 2.60 21.20
C VAL A 361 4.35 3.19 21.71
N ASN A 362 4.26 4.52 21.76
CA ASN A 362 3.04 5.23 22.16
C ASN A 362 1.88 5.10 21.16
N LEU A 363 2.14 4.68 19.91
CA LEU A 363 1.10 4.28 18.96
C LEU A 363 0.32 3.07 19.46
N LEU A 364 0.99 2.17 20.20
CA LEU A 364 0.44 0.95 20.79
C LEU A 364 0.00 1.13 22.25
N GLY A 365 -0.13 2.38 22.71
CA GLY A 365 -0.56 2.71 24.08
C GLY A 365 0.59 2.80 25.09
N GLY A 366 1.84 2.61 24.66
CA GLY A 366 3.02 2.68 25.53
C GLY A 366 3.14 1.48 26.48
N ILE A 367 4.34 1.17 26.97
CA ILE A 367 4.56 0.12 27.97
C ILE A 367 5.07 0.72 29.28
N SER A 368 4.39 0.42 30.39
CA SER A 368 4.83 0.79 31.74
C SER A 368 6.15 0.11 32.10
N LYS A 369 6.96 0.79 32.92
CA LYS A 369 8.03 0.10 33.64
C LYS A 369 7.41 -0.87 34.64
N ASP A 370 8.19 -1.83 35.10
CA ASP A 370 7.87 -2.80 36.15
C ASP A 370 6.86 -2.28 37.20
N VAL A 371 5.61 -2.75 37.10
CA VAL A 371 4.52 -2.42 38.03
C VAL A 371 4.33 -3.59 38.98
N THR A 372 4.31 -3.31 40.28
CA THR A 372 4.00 -4.34 41.29
C THR A 372 2.48 -4.46 41.47
N ILE A 373 1.93 -5.63 41.19
CA ILE A 373 0.53 -5.99 41.40
C ILE A 373 0.34 -6.76 42.70
N SER A 374 -0.89 -6.79 43.20
CA SER A 374 -1.25 -7.49 44.44
C SER A 374 -1.16 -9.01 44.31
N ASP A 375 -1.05 -9.69 45.45
CA ASP A 375 -0.96 -11.15 45.55
C ASP A 375 -2.15 -11.85 44.88
N ARG A 376 -3.35 -11.30 45.05
CA ARG A 376 -4.57 -11.79 44.40
C ARG A 376 -4.53 -11.65 42.88
N ALA A 377 -4.00 -10.53 42.38
CA ALA A 377 -3.88 -10.30 40.93
C ALA A 377 -2.75 -11.15 40.32
N ALA A 378 -1.65 -11.34 41.06
CA ALA A 378 -0.56 -12.22 40.66
C ALA A 378 -1.02 -13.68 40.56
N ALA A 379 -1.77 -14.18 41.56
CA ALA A 379 -2.30 -15.55 41.56
C ALA A 379 -3.28 -15.85 40.41
N ALA A 380 -3.92 -14.83 39.82
CA ALA A 380 -4.80 -14.98 38.65
C ALA A 380 -4.03 -15.06 37.33
N ARG A 381 -2.71 -14.81 37.33
CA ARG A 381 -1.85 -14.88 36.14
C ARG A 381 -1.20 -16.25 36.02
N THR A 382 -0.95 -16.66 34.77
CA THR A 382 -0.24 -17.90 34.44
C THR A 382 1.16 -17.98 35.07
N ASP A 383 1.85 -16.85 35.24
CA ASP A 383 3.24 -16.77 35.71
C ASP A 383 3.37 -16.47 37.22
N SER A 384 2.27 -16.18 37.93
CA SER A 384 2.24 -15.77 39.35
C SER A 384 3.20 -14.62 39.71
N LYS A 385 3.68 -13.85 38.72
CA LYS A 385 4.65 -12.76 38.95
C LYS A 385 3.94 -11.53 39.50
N LYS A 386 4.47 -10.99 40.60
CA LYS A 386 3.99 -9.72 41.19
C LYS A 386 4.49 -8.50 40.43
N VAL A 387 5.58 -8.59 39.69
CA VAL A 387 6.10 -7.47 38.89
C VAL A 387 5.79 -7.74 37.43
N ILE A 388 5.00 -6.87 36.82
CA ILE A 388 4.51 -7.04 35.44
C ILE A 388 4.72 -5.78 34.61
N ARG A 389 4.79 -5.96 33.30
CA ARG A 389 4.65 -4.88 32.31
C ARG A 389 3.19 -4.82 31.87
N GLN A 390 2.63 -3.63 31.80
CA GLN A 390 1.30 -3.36 31.28
C GLN A 390 1.30 -2.14 30.35
N ARG A 391 0.29 -2.04 29.50
CA ARG A 391 0.12 -0.88 28.61
C ARG A 391 -0.14 0.40 29.44
N ARG A 392 0.37 1.57 29.02
CA ARG A 392 0.21 2.83 29.79
C ARG A 392 -1.12 3.54 29.54
N GLY A 393 -1.75 3.28 28.40
CA GLY A 393 -3.03 3.85 28.03
C GLY A 393 -3.52 3.24 26.72
N GLU A 394 -4.58 3.81 26.16
CA GLU A 394 -5.16 3.33 24.92
C GLU A 394 -4.20 3.52 23.72
N PRO A 395 -4.13 2.54 22.81
CA PRO A 395 -3.46 2.71 21.53
C PRO A 395 -4.07 3.88 20.74
N VAL A 396 -3.25 4.51 19.90
CA VAL A 396 -3.73 5.55 18.98
C VAL A 396 -4.61 4.94 17.89
N PHE A 397 -4.28 3.71 17.48
CA PHE A 397 -4.99 2.97 16.44
C PHE A 397 -5.73 1.80 17.06
N GLY A 398 -7.03 1.70 16.81
CA GLY A 398 -7.86 0.60 17.29
C GLY A 398 -7.67 -0.67 16.46
N ALA A 399 -7.32 -0.52 15.18
CA ALA A 399 -7.00 -1.62 14.28
C ALA A 399 -5.61 -1.46 13.65
N ALA A 400 -5.03 -2.56 13.18
CA ALA A 400 -3.79 -2.57 12.41
C ALA A 400 -3.84 -3.55 11.24
N LEU A 401 -3.12 -3.23 10.18
CA LEU A 401 -2.92 -4.03 8.98
C LEU A 401 -1.41 -4.21 8.74
N GLU A 402 -0.91 -5.43 8.89
CA GLU A 402 0.48 -5.78 8.59
C GLU A 402 0.59 -6.36 7.17
N LEU A 403 1.49 -5.82 6.35
CA LEU A 403 1.75 -6.33 5.00
C LEU A 403 3.06 -7.13 4.97
N HIS A 404 2.97 -8.45 4.81
CA HIS A 404 4.14 -9.34 4.67
C HIS A 404 4.51 -9.53 3.20
N GLY A 405 3.51 -9.54 2.32
CA GLY A 405 3.64 -9.59 0.87
C GLY A 405 2.45 -8.96 0.18
N PHE A 406 2.49 -8.88 -1.15
CA PHE A 406 1.35 -8.38 -1.93
C PHE A 406 0.10 -9.27 -1.78
N TYR A 407 0.33 -10.55 -1.46
CA TYR A 407 -0.68 -11.59 -1.33
C TYR A 407 -0.74 -12.22 0.08
N ASP A 408 -0.06 -11.60 1.06
CA ASP A 408 0.01 -12.09 2.44
C ASP A 408 -0.03 -10.90 3.41
N TRP A 409 -1.12 -10.77 4.14
CA TRP A 409 -1.31 -9.70 5.11
C TRP A 409 -2.02 -10.20 6.38
N ARG A 410 -1.86 -9.46 7.48
CA ARG A 410 -2.55 -9.72 8.74
C ARG A 410 -3.38 -8.53 9.16
N VAL A 411 -4.58 -8.80 9.67
CA VAL A 411 -5.49 -7.79 10.22
C VAL A 411 -5.67 -8.03 11.71
N TYR A 412 -5.49 -6.96 12.48
CA TYR A 412 -5.76 -6.87 13.90
C TYR A 412 -6.94 -5.93 14.08
N THR A 413 -8.08 -6.46 14.51
CA THR A 413 -9.31 -5.67 14.71
C THR A 413 -9.35 -4.96 16.07
N ASP A 414 -8.49 -5.39 17.01
CA ASP A 414 -8.31 -4.79 18.34
C ASP A 414 -6.80 -4.82 18.72
N VAL A 415 -6.13 -3.69 18.53
CA VAL A 415 -4.70 -3.53 18.85
C VAL A 415 -4.46 -3.59 20.37
N ALA A 416 -5.40 -3.12 21.20
CA ALA A 416 -5.25 -3.12 22.64
C ALA A 416 -5.20 -4.56 23.16
N ALA A 417 -6.13 -5.41 22.73
CA ALA A 417 -6.16 -6.83 23.08
C ALA A 417 -4.90 -7.57 22.61
N VAL A 418 -4.35 -7.22 21.45
CA VAL A 418 -3.12 -7.80 20.90
C VAL A 418 -1.91 -7.48 21.78
N VAL A 419 -1.74 -6.21 22.15
CA VAL A 419 -0.64 -5.77 23.03
C VAL A 419 -0.78 -6.39 24.41
N ASP A 420 -1.99 -6.42 24.97
CA ASP A 420 -2.24 -6.97 26.31
C ASP A 420 -2.00 -8.49 26.34
N ALA A 421 -2.38 -9.23 25.29
CA ALA A 421 -2.07 -10.64 25.14
C ALA A 421 -0.54 -10.87 25.11
N TYR A 422 0.18 -10.10 24.31
CA TYR A 422 1.65 -10.17 24.24
C TYR A 422 2.31 -9.92 25.60
N LEU A 423 1.90 -8.88 26.32
CA LEU A 423 2.44 -8.55 27.66
C LEU A 423 2.11 -9.61 28.73
N GLN A 424 1.04 -10.38 28.53
CA GLN A 424 0.67 -11.53 29.37
C GLN A 424 1.34 -12.83 28.94
N GLY A 425 2.11 -12.81 27.87
CA GLY A 425 2.70 -14.01 27.29
C GLY A 425 1.69 -14.98 26.68
N LYS A 426 0.56 -14.43 26.22
CA LYS A 426 -0.48 -15.18 25.50
C LYS A 426 -0.37 -14.91 24.01
N PRO A 427 -0.75 -15.87 23.16
CA PRO A 427 -0.80 -15.63 21.74
C PRO A 427 -1.83 -14.56 21.39
N ALA A 428 -1.41 -13.57 20.61
CA ALA A 428 -2.29 -12.51 20.13
C ALA A 428 -3.06 -12.97 18.89
N ARG A 429 -4.37 -12.77 18.85
CA ARG A 429 -5.19 -13.19 17.71
C ARG A 429 -4.97 -12.25 16.52
N ALA A 430 -4.60 -12.81 15.37
CA ALA A 430 -4.50 -12.10 14.11
C ALA A 430 -5.30 -12.83 13.03
N GLN A 431 -6.01 -12.12 12.15
CA GLN A 431 -6.57 -12.70 10.94
C GLN A 431 -5.49 -12.64 9.87
N ARG A 432 -4.86 -13.75 9.52
CA ARG A 432 -3.94 -13.85 8.38
C ARG A 432 -4.74 -14.16 7.12
N HIS A 433 -4.52 -13.35 6.10
CA HIS A 433 -5.12 -13.43 4.79
C HIS A 433 -4.02 -13.76 3.80
N GLU A 434 -4.09 -14.95 3.20
CA GLU A 434 -3.13 -15.43 2.22
C GLU A 434 -3.85 -15.77 0.92
N ARG A 435 -3.39 -15.22 -0.20
CA ARG A 435 -3.93 -15.56 -1.52
C ARG A 435 -3.20 -16.80 -2.05
N SER A 436 -3.96 -17.86 -2.32
CA SER A 436 -3.48 -19.08 -2.97
C SER A 436 -4.05 -19.15 -4.40
N GLY A 437 -3.24 -18.80 -5.41
CA GLY A 437 -3.67 -18.78 -6.81
C GLY A 437 -4.60 -17.61 -7.18
N GLU A 438 -5.33 -17.74 -8.30
CA GLU A 438 -6.09 -16.60 -8.85
C GLU A 438 -7.38 -16.26 -8.09
N ALA A 439 -7.96 -17.19 -7.32
CA ALA A 439 -9.35 -17.05 -6.83
C ALA A 439 -9.62 -17.45 -5.37
N GLU A 440 -8.61 -17.73 -4.53
CA GLU A 440 -8.83 -18.20 -3.16
C GLU A 440 -8.15 -17.31 -2.11
N LEU A 441 -8.95 -16.71 -1.22
CA LEU A 441 -8.47 -16.06 0.01
C LEU A 441 -8.54 -17.05 1.16
N ARG A 442 -7.40 -17.40 1.75
CA ARG A 442 -7.34 -18.19 2.98
C ARG A 442 -7.29 -17.26 4.18
N VAL A 443 -8.35 -17.27 4.97
CA VAL A 443 -8.36 -16.59 6.27
C VAL A 443 -8.10 -17.61 7.37
N THR A 444 -6.98 -17.45 8.06
CA THR A 444 -6.64 -18.25 9.25
C THR A 444 -6.49 -17.31 10.43
N ALA A 445 -6.78 -17.83 11.60
CA ALA A 445 -6.58 -17.08 12.80
C ALA A 445 -5.41 -17.74 13.54
N GLU A 446 -4.34 -16.97 13.73
CA GLU A 446 -3.07 -17.50 14.18
C GLU A 446 -2.86 -17.15 15.65
N ASP A 447 -2.34 -18.11 16.43
CA ASP A 447 -1.76 -17.79 17.72
C ASP A 447 -0.58 -16.87 17.44
N GLY A 448 -0.72 -15.60 17.79
CA GLY A 448 0.36 -14.62 17.70
C GLY A 448 1.55 -14.99 18.59
N PHE A 449 2.65 -14.29 18.32
CA PHE A 449 4.03 -14.42 18.80
C PHE A 449 4.31 -15.19 20.10
N PRO A 450 5.46 -15.88 20.21
CA PRO A 450 5.93 -16.38 21.48
C PRO A 450 6.46 -15.20 22.31
N VAL A 451 6.25 -15.30 23.61
CA VAL A 451 6.57 -14.31 24.65
C VAL A 451 8.04 -13.88 24.67
N GLU A 452 8.95 -14.67 24.07
CA GLU A 452 10.40 -14.59 24.25
C GLU A 452 11.21 -14.78 22.94
N GLY A 453 10.62 -14.52 21.77
CA GLY A 453 11.33 -14.57 20.48
C GLY A 453 12.03 -13.25 20.10
N ASP A 454 13.04 -13.32 19.23
CA ASP A 454 13.59 -12.15 18.54
C ASP A 454 12.47 -11.48 17.71
N LEU A 455 12.08 -10.26 18.10
CA LEU A 455 11.06 -9.45 17.40
C LEU A 455 11.46 -9.14 15.94
N ASN A 456 12.72 -9.35 15.57
CA ASN A 456 13.21 -9.16 14.20
C ASN A 456 13.28 -10.46 13.39
N ALA A 457 13.02 -11.62 13.97
CA ALA A 457 13.01 -12.88 13.24
C ALA A 457 11.75 -13.01 12.37
N ASP A 458 11.88 -13.66 11.20
CA ASP A 458 10.73 -14.03 10.36
C ASP A 458 9.80 -14.96 11.16
N TRP A 459 8.71 -14.41 11.68
CA TRP A 459 7.75 -15.13 12.53
C TRP A 459 7.00 -16.20 11.74
N LYS A 460 7.03 -17.43 12.26
CA LYS A 460 6.18 -18.54 11.83
C LYS A 460 5.20 -18.87 12.97
N PRO A 461 3.89 -18.89 12.73
CA PRO A 461 2.88 -19.12 13.77
C PRO A 461 3.12 -20.46 14.49
N SER A 462 3.06 -20.47 15.83
CA SER A 462 3.22 -21.69 16.63
C SER A 462 2.00 -22.60 16.56
N ARG A 463 0.80 -22.04 16.31
CA ARG A 463 -0.46 -22.75 16.06
C ARG A 463 -1.34 -21.91 15.11
N GLN A 464 -1.99 -22.59 14.18
CA GLN A 464 -3.04 -22.02 13.33
C GLN A 464 -4.37 -22.61 13.78
N TRP A 465 -5.39 -21.77 13.93
CA TRP A 465 -6.75 -22.17 14.23
C TRP A 465 -7.70 -21.53 13.22
N SER A 466 -8.83 -22.20 13.04
CA SER A 466 -9.83 -21.77 12.07
C SER A 466 -10.69 -20.67 12.63
N LEU A 467 -11.13 -19.76 11.77
CA LEU A 467 -12.30 -18.96 12.08
C LEU A 467 -13.53 -19.87 12.20
N PRO A 468 -14.52 -19.52 13.04
CA PRO A 468 -15.77 -20.27 13.13
C PRO A 468 -16.41 -20.39 11.74
N THR A 469 -17.18 -21.46 11.50
CA THR A 469 -17.91 -21.61 10.24
C THR A 469 -18.86 -20.43 10.03
N PRO A 470 -19.21 -20.07 8.78
CA PRO A 470 -20.20 -19.02 8.52
C PRO A 470 -21.51 -19.20 9.32
N ASP A 471 -21.97 -20.45 9.47
CA ASP A 471 -23.15 -20.80 10.28
C ASP A 471 -22.98 -20.59 11.80
N ALA A 472 -21.73 -20.51 12.28
CA ALA A 472 -21.40 -20.19 13.68
C ALA A 472 -21.06 -18.69 13.87
N MET A 473 -20.95 -17.94 12.78
CA MET A 473 -20.67 -16.49 12.77
C MET A 473 -21.92 -15.63 12.48
N ALA A 474 -22.90 -16.20 11.77
CA ALA A 474 -24.27 -15.68 11.64
C ALA A 474 -25.05 -15.90 12.94
#